data_AF-A0A0G3BMU4-F1
#
_entry.id   AF-A0A0G3BMU4-F1
#
_cell.length_a   1.000
_cell.length_b   1.000
_cell.length_c   1.000
_cell.angle_alpha   90.00
_cell.angle_beta   90.00
_cell.angle_gamma   90.00
#
_symmetry.space_group_name_H-M   'P 1'
#
loop_
_entity.id
_entity.type
_entity.pdbx_description
1 polymer ?
#
loop_
_entity_poly.entity_id
_entity_poly.type
_entity_poly.pdbx_seq_one_letter_code
_entity_poly.pdbx_strand_id
1 'polypeptide(L)'
;MSDTRPIRLFSARAPASEIIAALSDSARDFQDIVWPQVSRLPLVGGGTLRPVEAVAASNFRDELDLLAGIDAWQIQHSSSGIRGLASRVQWGRDHDSFSIRLKLPSGKETEYHKRLHAIERKDEGFLFPHLTIQAFLDKKGGRLLSAAAIKTEDLMAAAQSLVERKERDHLKNCPKLYGFKRNADGSEFVFMAWEYLQFIMKLDAKNVVHPVRDGA
;
A
#
# COMPACT_ATOMS: atom_id res chain seq x y z
N MET A 1 24.69 3.49 -50.21
CA MET A 1 25.37 4.40 -49.26
C MET A 1 24.31 4.87 -48.26
N SER A 2 24.21 4.21 -47.10
CA SER A 2 23.27 4.56 -46.03
C SER A 2 23.99 5.38 -44.97
N ASP A 3 23.58 6.63 -44.80
CA ASP A 3 24.07 7.56 -43.78
C ASP A 3 23.43 7.22 -42.42
N THR A 4 24.10 6.40 -41.61
CA THR A 4 23.73 6.13 -40.22
C THR A 4 24.47 7.10 -39.30
N ARG A 5 23.82 8.17 -38.89
CA ARG A 5 24.32 9.03 -37.80
C ARG A 5 23.95 8.41 -36.44
N PRO A 6 24.88 8.34 -35.47
CA PRO A 6 24.60 7.80 -34.16
C PRO A 6 23.73 8.76 -33.34
N ILE A 7 22.66 8.23 -32.75
CA ILE A 7 21.83 8.92 -31.75
C ILE A 7 22.69 9.11 -30.49
N ARG A 8 23.07 10.35 -30.19
CA ARG A 8 23.70 10.71 -28.91
C ARG A 8 22.63 10.75 -27.82
N LEU A 9 22.58 9.72 -26.98
CA LEU A 9 21.86 9.75 -25.70
C LEU A 9 22.57 10.74 -24.76
N PHE A 10 22.02 11.95 -24.63
CA PHE A 10 22.41 12.88 -23.58
C PHE A 10 21.97 12.33 -22.22
N SER A 11 22.92 11.77 -21.48
CA SER A 11 22.78 11.48 -20.05
C SER A 11 22.91 12.78 -19.26
N ALA A 12 21.79 13.46 -19.03
CA ALA A 12 21.70 14.43 -17.94
C ALA A 12 21.40 13.66 -16.64
N ARG A 13 22.45 13.33 -15.87
CA ARG A 13 22.27 12.96 -14.46
C ARG A 13 21.91 14.22 -13.70
N ALA A 14 20.64 14.39 -13.36
CA ALA A 14 20.28 15.29 -12.27
C ALA A 14 20.88 14.74 -10.96
N PRO A 15 21.51 15.57 -10.11
CA PRO A 15 21.99 15.11 -8.81
C PRO A 15 20.79 14.68 -7.96
N ALA A 16 20.90 13.53 -7.32
CA ALA A 16 19.84 12.89 -6.54
C ALA A 16 19.37 13.69 -5.29
N SER A 17 19.86 14.93 -5.10
CA SER A 17 19.68 15.74 -3.90
C SER A 17 18.68 16.89 -4.01
N GLU A 18 18.04 17.14 -5.17
CA GLU A 18 17.13 18.28 -5.37
C GLU A 18 15.66 17.91 -5.74
N ILE A 19 15.26 16.64 -5.58
CA ILE A 19 13.89 16.17 -5.89
C ILE A 19 13.10 15.81 -4.62
N ILE A 20 13.49 16.34 -3.45
CA ILE A 20 12.75 16.18 -2.19
C ILE A 20 11.80 17.38 -2.03
N ALA A 21 10.81 17.51 -2.92
CA ALA A 21 9.81 18.57 -2.84
C ALA A 21 8.41 17.98 -2.66
N ALA A 22 7.85 18.16 -1.46
CA ALA A 22 6.49 17.82 -1.01
C ALA A 22 6.09 16.33 -1.05
N LEU A 23 6.80 15.51 -0.26
CA LEU A 23 6.26 14.24 0.22
C LEU A 23 5.24 14.50 1.34
N SER A 24 4.11 13.79 1.32
CA SER A 24 3.19 13.78 2.46
C SER A 24 3.89 13.24 3.71
N ASP A 25 3.39 13.58 4.89
CA ASP A 25 3.94 13.08 6.16
C ASP A 25 3.93 11.55 6.25
N SER A 26 2.86 10.93 5.73
CA SER A 26 2.75 9.47 5.64
C SER A 26 3.77 8.89 4.68
N ALA A 27 4.01 9.52 3.52
CA ALA A 27 5.00 9.07 2.56
C ALA A 27 6.42 9.18 3.11
N ARG A 28 6.73 10.26 3.84
CA ARG A 28 8.02 10.43 4.52
C ARG A 28 8.23 9.37 5.61
N ASP A 29 7.27 9.20 6.52
CA ASP A 29 7.37 8.19 7.58
C ASP A 29 7.44 6.77 7.00
N PHE A 30 6.74 6.52 5.89
CA PHE A 30 6.85 5.25 5.19
C PHE A 30 8.28 5.01 4.67
N GLN A 31 8.86 6.00 3.98
CA GLN A 31 10.20 5.88 3.42
C GLN A 31 11.28 5.76 4.49
N ASP A 32 11.23 6.61 5.52
CA ASP A 32 12.34 6.79 6.45
C ASP A 32 12.28 5.82 7.64
N ILE A 33 11.08 5.35 8.01
CA ILE A 33 10.86 4.53 9.21
C ILE A 33 10.34 3.14 8.85
N VAL A 34 9.29 3.04 8.03
CA VAL A 34 8.63 1.76 7.74
C VAL A 34 9.45 0.91 6.78
N TRP A 35 9.86 1.47 5.64
CA TRP A 35 10.57 0.77 4.57
C TRP A 35 11.84 0.03 5.03
N PRO A 36 12.73 0.62 5.85
CA PRO A 36 13.90 -0.08 6.38
C PRO A 36 13.57 -1.37 7.14
N GLN A 37 12.38 -1.44 7.75
CA GLN A 37 11.90 -2.61 8.49
C GLN A 37 11.22 -3.60 7.56
N VAL A 38 10.25 -3.13 6.75
CA VAL A 38 9.43 -4.03 5.91
C VAL A 38 10.16 -4.55 4.68
N SER A 39 11.18 -3.86 4.19
CA SER A 39 12.00 -4.32 3.06
C SER A 39 12.67 -5.68 3.33
N ARG A 40 12.90 -6.03 4.59
CA ARG A 40 13.50 -7.30 5.01
C ARG A 40 12.50 -8.45 5.08
N LEU A 41 11.21 -8.17 4.96
CA LEU A 41 10.17 -9.20 5.01
C LEU A 41 10.29 -10.13 3.79
N PRO A 42 10.10 -11.45 3.96
CA PRO A 42 10.23 -12.40 2.86
C PRO A 42 9.33 -12.11 1.65
N LEU A 43 8.09 -11.63 1.87
CA LEU A 43 7.20 -11.25 0.77
C LEU A 43 7.67 -10.01 0.01
N VAL A 44 8.32 -9.07 0.70
CA VAL A 44 8.84 -7.85 0.08
C VAL A 44 10.14 -8.16 -0.66
N GLY A 45 11.08 -8.85 -0.02
CA GLY A 45 12.30 -9.32 -0.67
C GLY A 45 13.31 -8.23 -1.01
N GLY A 46 13.38 -7.16 -0.22
CA GLY A 46 14.36 -6.07 -0.37
C GLY A 46 14.04 -5.10 -1.50
N GLY A 47 15.08 -4.61 -2.18
CA GLY A 47 14.94 -3.67 -3.30
C GLY A 47 15.07 -2.20 -2.91
N THR A 48 14.93 -1.33 -3.92
CA THR A 48 14.94 0.12 -3.76
C THR A 48 13.53 0.67 -3.85
N LEU A 49 13.14 1.46 -2.86
CA LEU A 49 11.89 2.22 -2.89
C LEU A 49 12.05 3.49 -3.72
N ARG A 50 11.08 3.77 -4.60
CA ARG A 50 10.95 5.02 -5.34
C ARG A 50 9.53 5.55 -5.14
N PRO A 51 9.31 6.52 -4.23
CA PRO A 51 8.01 7.17 -4.09
C PRO A 51 7.55 7.73 -5.43
N VAL A 52 6.29 7.51 -5.83
CA VAL A 52 5.73 8.06 -7.07
C VAL A 52 5.82 9.58 -7.05
N GLU A 53 5.57 10.16 -5.87
CA GLU A 53 5.67 11.58 -5.57
C GLU A 53 7.02 12.22 -5.93
N ALA A 54 8.10 11.44 -5.91
CA ALA A 54 9.47 11.92 -6.13
C ALA A 54 10.00 11.66 -7.56
N VAL A 55 9.24 10.97 -8.41
CA VAL A 55 9.74 10.54 -9.75
C VAL A 55 8.84 10.90 -10.91
N ALA A 56 7.57 11.26 -10.68
CA ALA A 56 6.62 11.62 -11.72
C ALA A 56 6.40 13.14 -11.78
N ALA A 57 6.20 13.66 -12.99
CA ALA A 57 5.67 15.02 -13.17
C ALA A 57 4.28 15.11 -12.51
N SER A 58 3.94 16.28 -11.96
CA SER A 58 2.75 16.49 -11.11
C SER A 58 1.48 15.83 -11.66
N ASN A 59 1.21 15.98 -12.96
CA ASN A 59 -0.04 15.47 -13.55
C ASN A 59 -0.06 13.93 -13.65
N PHE A 60 1.08 13.29 -13.92
CA PHE A 60 1.18 11.84 -14.02
C PHE A 60 1.28 11.16 -12.64
N ARG A 61 1.85 11.87 -11.65
CA ARG A 61 1.83 11.48 -10.23
C ARG A 61 0.38 11.35 -9.76
N ASP A 62 -0.41 12.39 -9.99
CA ASP A 62 -1.80 12.46 -9.55
C ASP A 62 -2.63 11.37 -10.23
N GLU A 63 -2.40 11.08 -11.52
CA GLU A 63 -3.07 9.99 -12.22
C GLU A 63 -2.70 8.61 -11.68
N LEU A 64 -1.42 8.32 -11.43
CA LEU A 64 -0.99 7.03 -10.87
C LEU A 64 -1.53 6.78 -9.46
N ASP A 65 -1.49 7.80 -8.60
CA ASP A 65 -2.03 7.72 -7.25
C ASP A 65 -3.57 7.63 -7.28
N LEU A 66 -4.24 8.48 -8.06
CA LEU A 66 -5.71 8.54 -8.10
C LEU A 66 -6.35 7.33 -8.78
N LEU A 67 -5.74 6.81 -9.85
CA LEU A 67 -6.31 5.75 -10.68
C LEU A 67 -5.83 4.37 -10.24
N ALA A 68 -4.52 4.19 -10.02
CA ALA A 68 -3.96 2.89 -9.65
C ALA A 68 -3.79 2.71 -8.13
N GLY A 69 -3.73 3.81 -7.36
CA GLY A 69 -3.49 3.77 -5.92
C GLY A 69 -2.11 3.23 -5.56
N ILE A 70 -1.11 3.56 -6.38
CA ILE A 70 0.31 3.22 -6.19
C ILE A 70 1.01 4.43 -5.55
N ASP A 71 1.42 4.27 -4.30
CA ASP A 71 2.19 5.30 -3.57
C ASP A 71 3.68 5.27 -3.94
N ALA A 72 4.21 4.08 -4.23
CA ALA A 72 5.63 3.88 -4.51
C ALA A 72 5.90 2.69 -5.43
N TRP A 73 7.03 2.77 -6.13
CA TRP A 73 7.62 1.65 -6.86
C TRP A 73 8.66 0.95 -6.00
N GLN A 74 8.63 -0.38 -6.01
CA GLN A 74 9.73 -1.22 -5.57
C GLN A 74 10.52 -1.68 -6.80
N ILE A 75 11.78 -1.26 -6.89
CA ILE A 75 12.72 -1.79 -7.89
C ILE A 75 13.46 -2.96 -7.26
N GLN A 76 13.30 -4.16 -7.81
CA GLN A 76 13.97 -5.35 -7.28
C GLN A 76 15.41 -5.43 -7.76
N HIS A 77 16.31 -5.90 -6.89
CA HIS A 77 17.72 -6.09 -7.25
C HIS A 77 17.99 -7.47 -7.85
N SER A 78 17.26 -8.50 -7.40
CA SER A 78 17.44 -9.89 -7.81
C SER A 78 16.71 -10.25 -9.10
N SER A 79 15.79 -9.39 -9.55
CA SER A 79 15.04 -9.51 -10.80
C SER A 79 14.99 -8.15 -11.47
N SER A 80 14.99 -8.10 -12.81
CA SER A 80 14.73 -6.86 -13.56
C SER A 80 13.24 -6.48 -13.51
N GLY A 81 12.65 -6.49 -12.30
CA GLY A 81 11.23 -6.28 -12.05
C GLY A 81 10.97 -5.03 -11.23
N ILE A 82 9.88 -4.34 -11.56
CA ILE A 82 9.33 -3.22 -10.79
C ILE A 82 7.92 -3.62 -10.36
N ARG A 83 7.57 -3.34 -9.09
CA ARG A 83 6.23 -3.60 -8.55
C ARG A 83 5.67 -2.33 -7.93
N GLY A 84 4.37 -2.10 -8.10
CA GLY A 84 3.67 -1.04 -7.36
C GLY A 84 3.42 -1.43 -5.90
N LEU A 85 3.48 -0.46 -5.01
CA LEU A 85 3.16 -0.60 -3.59
C LEU A 85 2.04 0.39 -3.22
N ALA A 86 1.07 -0.08 -2.43
CA ALA A 86 0.21 0.76 -1.64
C ALA A 86 0.77 0.81 -0.22
N SER A 87 0.80 1.98 0.38
CA SER A 87 1.32 2.21 1.73
C SER A 87 0.36 3.07 2.53
N ARG A 88 0.09 2.68 3.77
CA ARG A 88 -0.69 3.48 4.70
C ARG A 88 0.02 3.52 6.04
N VAL A 89 0.39 4.73 6.46
CA VAL A 89 0.96 5.00 7.78
C VAL A 89 -0.11 5.70 8.62
N GLN A 90 -0.35 5.19 9.82
CA GLN A 90 -1.26 5.80 10.78
C GLN A 90 -0.54 6.07 12.10
N TRP A 91 -0.90 7.18 12.74
CA TRP A 91 -0.27 7.62 13.98
C TRP A 91 -1.22 7.44 15.18
N GLY A 92 -0.64 7.11 16.34
CA GLY A 92 -1.35 6.96 17.60
C GLY A 92 -1.41 5.50 18.04
N ARG A 93 -2.62 4.95 18.10
CA ARG A 93 -2.85 3.59 18.58
C ARG A 93 -2.53 2.56 17.50
N ASP A 94 -1.88 1.49 17.92
CA ASP A 94 -1.74 0.28 17.11
C ASP A 94 -3.05 -0.52 17.05
N HIS A 95 -3.44 -0.88 15.84
CA HIS A 95 -4.66 -1.62 15.56
C HIS A 95 -4.40 -2.99 14.90
N ASP A 96 -3.14 -3.33 14.56
CA ASP A 96 -2.75 -4.60 13.93
C ASP A 96 -3.74 -5.08 12.85
N SER A 97 -4.14 -4.16 11.97
CA SER A 97 -5.19 -4.43 10.99
C SER A 97 -4.97 -3.66 9.70
N PHE A 98 -5.46 -4.21 8.60
CA PHE A 98 -5.68 -3.44 7.37
C PHE A 98 -7.06 -2.81 7.41
N SER A 99 -7.21 -1.64 6.80
CA SER A 99 -8.51 -1.00 6.59
C SER A 99 -8.67 -0.57 5.14
N ILE A 100 -9.86 -0.77 4.59
CA ILE A 100 -10.18 -0.41 3.20
C ILE A 100 -11.45 0.43 3.22
N ARG A 101 -11.42 1.56 2.52
CA ARG A 101 -12.61 2.40 2.39
C ARG A 101 -13.59 1.77 1.41
N LEU A 102 -14.80 1.50 1.88
CA LEU A 102 -15.90 0.96 1.09
C LEU A 102 -16.81 2.06 0.54
N LYS A 103 -17.04 3.14 1.29
CA LYS A 103 -17.92 4.26 0.86
C LYS A 103 -17.29 5.62 1.09
N LEU A 104 -17.51 6.53 0.15
CA LEU A 104 -17.21 7.95 0.26
C LEU A 104 -18.50 8.74 0.58
N PRO A 105 -18.41 9.87 1.29
CA PRO A 105 -19.57 10.75 1.50
C PRO A 105 -20.22 11.20 0.19
N SER A 106 -19.41 11.38 -0.86
CA SER A 106 -19.86 11.81 -2.19
C SER A 106 -20.48 10.71 -3.06
N GLY A 107 -20.43 9.45 -2.63
CA GLY A 107 -20.89 8.31 -3.43
C GLY A 107 -20.00 7.93 -4.63
N LYS A 108 -18.87 8.64 -4.85
CA LYS A 108 -17.88 8.29 -5.89
C LYS A 108 -17.23 6.93 -5.60
N GLU A 109 -16.64 6.33 -6.65
CA GLU A 109 -15.91 5.07 -6.53
C GLU A 109 -14.85 5.13 -5.43
N THR A 110 -14.82 4.08 -4.61
CA THR A 110 -13.90 3.97 -3.48
C THR A 110 -12.66 3.19 -3.84
N GLU A 111 -11.66 3.23 -2.96
CA GLU A 111 -10.46 2.40 -3.05
C GLU A 111 -10.81 0.93 -3.28
N TYR A 112 -11.84 0.42 -2.59
CA TYR A 112 -12.33 -0.95 -2.77
C TYR A 112 -12.76 -1.25 -4.22
N HIS A 113 -13.65 -0.42 -4.79
CA HIS A 113 -14.20 -0.64 -6.12
C HIS A 113 -13.12 -0.53 -7.20
N LYS A 114 -12.29 0.51 -7.13
CA LYS A 114 -11.19 0.73 -8.08
C LYS A 114 -10.21 -0.43 -8.08
N ARG A 115 -9.84 -0.91 -6.88
CA ARG A 115 -8.84 -1.97 -6.75
C ARG A 115 -9.38 -3.33 -7.22
N LEU A 116 -10.62 -3.64 -6.89
CA LEU A 116 -11.27 -4.88 -7.38
C LEU A 116 -11.37 -4.87 -8.91
N HIS A 117 -11.80 -3.75 -9.49
CA HIS A 117 -11.88 -3.58 -10.94
C HIS A 117 -10.52 -3.79 -11.65
N ALA A 118 -9.44 -3.20 -11.13
CA ALA A 118 -8.12 -3.37 -11.70
C ALA A 118 -7.60 -4.81 -11.59
N ILE A 119 -7.92 -5.52 -10.50
CA ILE A 119 -7.55 -6.94 -10.32
C ILE A 119 -8.31 -7.83 -11.30
N GLU A 120 -9.61 -7.60 -11.48
CA GLU A 120 -10.46 -8.34 -12.43
C GLU A 120 -10.00 -8.15 -13.88
N ARG A 121 -9.40 -6.99 -14.20
CA ARG A 121 -8.90 -6.63 -15.52
C ARG A 121 -7.38 -6.70 -15.66
N LYS A 122 -6.71 -7.45 -14.81
CA LYS A 122 -5.25 -7.56 -14.85
C LYS A 122 -4.71 -8.09 -16.20
N ASP A 123 -5.48 -8.95 -16.87
CA ASP A 123 -5.12 -9.48 -18.20
C ASP A 123 -5.25 -8.42 -19.32
N GLU A 124 -6.01 -7.34 -19.08
CA GLU A 124 -6.07 -6.15 -19.93
C GLU A 124 -4.89 -5.18 -19.65
N GLY A 125 -4.02 -5.50 -18.69
CA GLY A 125 -2.85 -4.70 -18.33
C GLY A 125 -3.11 -3.57 -17.33
N PHE A 126 -4.25 -3.60 -16.61
CA PHE A 126 -4.58 -2.60 -15.61
C PHE A 126 -3.56 -2.62 -14.47
N LEU A 127 -3.03 -1.44 -14.13
CA LEU A 127 -2.05 -1.31 -13.06
C LEU A 127 -2.74 -1.22 -11.70
N PHE A 128 -2.21 -1.98 -10.75
CA PHE A 128 -2.53 -1.88 -9.34
C PHE A 128 -1.29 -2.27 -8.52
N PRO A 129 -1.22 -1.85 -7.26
CA PRO A 129 -0.17 -2.31 -6.35
C PRO A 129 -0.13 -3.81 -6.26
N HIS A 130 1.08 -4.36 -6.33
CA HIS A 130 1.30 -5.77 -6.08
C HIS A 130 1.19 -6.08 -4.58
N LEU A 131 1.71 -5.18 -3.74
CA LEU A 131 1.69 -5.29 -2.29
C LEU A 131 0.97 -4.10 -1.66
N THR A 132 0.27 -4.37 -0.57
CA THR A 132 -0.24 -3.37 0.35
C THR A 132 0.52 -3.47 1.66
N ILE A 133 1.01 -2.34 2.16
CA ILE A 133 1.72 -2.24 3.43
C ILE A 133 0.96 -1.29 4.34
N GLN A 134 0.65 -1.76 5.54
CA GLN A 134 0.04 -0.94 6.58
C GLN A 134 0.99 -0.87 7.76
N ALA A 135 1.18 0.33 8.30
CA ALA A 135 2.01 0.56 9.47
C ALA A 135 1.34 1.50 10.47
N PHE A 136 1.68 1.32 11.74
CA PHE A 136 1.26 2.16 12.86
C PHE A 136 2.49 2.71 13.58
N LEU A 137 2.53 4.02 13.79
CA LEU A 137 3.55 4.71 14.57
C LEU A 137 2.89 5.35 15.80
N ASP A 138 3.64 5.55 16.88
CA ASP A 138 3.11 6.22 18.09
C ASP A 138 2.72 7.69 17.83
N LYS A 139 3.50 8.38 16.99
CA LYS A 139 3.28 9.73 16.50
C LYS A 139 3.99 9.91 15.16
N LYS A 140 3.73 11.03 14.49
CA LYS A 140 4.43 11.42 13.27
C LYS A 140 5.94 11.54 13.49
N GLY A 141 6.73 10.93 12.61
CA GLY A 141 8.19 10.80 12.76
C GLY A 141 8.64 10.02 14.00
N GLY A 142 7.71 9.27 14.61
CA GLY A 142 7.91 8.59 15.88
C GLY A 142 8.41 7.15 15.73
N ARG A 143 8.14 6.34 16.76
CA ARG A 143 8.53 4.93 16.79
C ARG A 143 7.49 4.09 16.06
N LEU A 144 7.97 3.18 15.21
CA LEU A 144 7.15 2.13 14.62
C LEU A 144 6.59 1.21 15.72
N LEU A 145 5.26 1.06 15.77
CA LEU A 145 4.56 0.14 16.67
C LEU A 145 4.40 -1.23 16.02
N SER A 146 3.96 -1.23 14.77
CA SER A 146 3.81 -2.44 13.97
C SER A 146 3.73 -2.12 12.48
N ALA A 147 4.03 -3.11 11.63
CA ALA A 147 3.77 -3.06 10.20
C ALA A 147 3.51 -4.45 9.62
N ALA A 148 2.70 -4.54 8.56
CA ALA A 148 2.51 -5.77 7.82
C ALA A 148 2.49 -5.53 6.31
N ALA A 149 3.02 -6.50 5.56
CA ALA A 149 2.98 -6.54 4.10
C ALA A 149 2.10 -7.72 3.64
N ILE A 150 1.16 -7.45 2.74
CA ILE A 150 0.26 -8.45 2.15
C ILE A 150 0.19 -8.26 0.63
N LYS A 151 -0.06 -9.34 -0.12
CA LYS A 151 -0.43 -9.19 -1.54
C LYS A 151 -1.74 -8.44 -1.63
N THR A 152 -1.81 -7.44 -2.50
CA THR A 152 -3.03 -6.64 -2.65
C THR A 152 -4.21 -7.50 -3.10
N GLU A 153 -3.99 -8.48 -3.99
CA GLU A 153 -5.03 -9.44 -4.40
C GLU A 153 -5.61 -10.22 -3.21
N ASP A 154 -4.74 -10.70 -2.30
CA ASP A 154 -5.18 -11.47 -1.12
C ASP A 154 -5.96 -10.62 -0.12
N LEU A 155 -5.54 -9.37 0.07
CA LEU A 155 -6.26 -8.40 0.91
C LEU A 155 -7.63 -8.07 0.33
N MET A 156 -7.71 -7.83 -0.98
CA MET A 156 -8.95 -7.50 -1.67
C MET A 156 -9.91 -8.69 -1.70
N ALA A 157 -9.43 -9.90 -1.93
CA ALA A 157 -10.25 -11.11 -1.86
C ALA A 157 -10.84 -11.34 -0.47
N ALA A 158 -10.07 -11.10 0.60
CA ALA A 158 -10.57 -11.18 1.97
C ALA A 158 -11.66 -10.11 2.24
N ALA A 159 -11.42 -8.87 1.79
CA ALA A 159 -12.40 -7.78 1.91
C ALA A 159 -13.70 -8.10 1.17
N GLN A 160 -13.60 -8.57 -0.07
CA GLN A 160 -14.74 -8.97 -0.89
C GLN A 160 -15.56 -10.06 -0.20
N SER A 161 -14.92 -11.11 0.31
CA SER A 161 -15.62 -12.18 1.04
C SER A 161 -16.41 -11.63 2.25
N LEU A 162 -15.84 -10.70 3.02
CA LEU A 162 -16.54 -10.08 4.14
C LEU A 162 -17.71 -9.19 3.68
N VAL A 163 -17.53 -8.40 2.62
CA VAL A 163 -18.56 -7.52 2.05
C VAL A 163 -19.75 -8.35 1.55
N GLU A 164 -19.49 -9.39 0.76
CA GLU A 164 -20.54 -10.27 0.24
C GLU A 164 -21.30 -10.99 1.37
N ARG A 165 -20.60 -11.48 2.39
CA ARG A 165 -21.24 -12.13 3.55
C ARG A 165 -22.03 -11.15 4.41
N LYS A 166 -21.62 -9.88 4.49
CA LYS A 166 -22.41 -8.84 5.16
C LYS A 166 -23.74 -8.63 4.43
N GLU A 167 -23.72 -8.61 3.10
CA GLU A 167 -24.90 -8.39 2.27
C GLU A 167 -25.83 -9.61 2.24
N ARG A 168 -25.27 -10.81 2.07
CA ARG A 168 -26.01 -12.07 1.91
C ARG A 168 -26.41 -12.72 3.24
N ASP A 169 -25.49 -12.77 4.20
CA ASP A 169 -25.65 -13.53 5.45
C ASP A 169 -25.88 -12.63 6.66
N HIS A 170 -25.99 -11.31 6.47
CA HIS A 170 -26.04 -10.32 7.54
C HIS A 170 -24.90 -10.48 8.56
N LEU A 171 -23.69 -10.74 8.04
CA LEU A 171 -22.49 -10.95 8.85
C LEU A 171 -22.34 -9.86 9.91
N LYS A 172 -22.28 -10.30 11.17
CA LYS A 172 -22.04 -9.41 12.32
C LYS A 172 -20.56 -9.12 12.45
N ASN A 173 -20.24 -7.92 12.93
CA ASN A 173 -18.87 -7.56 13.27
C ASN A 173 -18.30 -8.54 14.31
N CYS A 174 -17.03 -8.89 14.16
CA CYS A 174 -16.24 -9.57 15.16
C CYS A 174 -15.07 -8.65 15.52
N PRO A 175 -15.22 -7.69 16.47
CA PRO A 175 -14.28 -6.57 16.58
C PRO A 175 -12.82 -6.92 16.82
N LYS A 176 -12.51 -8.15 17.27
CA LYS A 176 -11.15 -8.66 17.41
C LYS A 176 -10.52 -9.10 16.08
N LEU A 177 -11.34 -9.43 15.08
CA LEU A 177 -10.93 -10.06 13.83
C LEU A 177 -11.28 -9.22 12.60
N TYR A 178 -12.49 -8.66 12.54
CA TYR A 178 -12.95 -7.83 11.42
C TYR A 178 -14.20 -7.03 11.78
N GLY A 179 -14.49 -6.02 10.97
CA GLY A 179 -15.79 -5.35 11.05
C GLY A 179 -15.94 -4.19 10.09
N PHE A 180 -17.16 -3.65 10.07
CA PHE A 180 -17.53 -2.49 9.30
C PHE A 180 -17.70 -1.29 10.22
N LYS A 181 -17.00 -0.19 9.91
CA LYS A 181 -17.06 1.06 10.66
C LYS A 181 -17.58 2.16 9.76
N ARG A 182 -18.72 2.73 10.15
CA ARG A 182 -19.27 3.94 9.53
C ARG A 182 -18.90 5.15 10.37
N ASN A 183 -18.38 6.18 9.72
CA ASN A 183 -18.06 7.45 10.34
C ASN A 183 -19.24 8.42 10.21
N ALA A 184 -19.21 9.50 11.01
CA ALA A 184 -20.25 10.52 11.01
C ALA A 184 -20.39 11.25 9.66
N ASP A 185 -19.30 11.34 8.89
CA ASP A 185 -19.28 11.92 7.54
C ASP A 185 -19.94 11.02 6.48
N GLY A 186 -20.41 9.83 6.85
CA GLY A 186 -21.00 8.85 5.95
C GLY A 186 -20.01 7.93 5.27
N SER A 187 -18.70 8.12 5.46
CA SER A 187 -17.69 7.17 4.99
C SER A 187 -17.81 5.83 5.73
N GLU A 188 -17.54 4.74 5.03
CA GLU A 188 -17.61 3.38 5.57
C GLU A 188 -16.31 2.65 5.25
N PHE A 189 -15.77 1.93 6.23
CA PHE A 189 -14.56 1.13 6.10
C PHE A 189 -14.84 -0.30 6.53
N VAL A 190 -14.17 -1.25 5.88
CA VAL A 190 -13.93 -2.58 6.44
C VAL A 190 -12.56 -2.56 7.10
N PHE A 191 -12.43 -3.14 8.29
CA PHE A 191 -11.15 -3.46 8.88
C PHE A 191 -11.01 -4.98 9.02
N MET A 192 -9.78 -5.46 8.91
CA MET A 192 -9.40 -6.86 9.02
C MET A 192 -8.13 -6.94 9.85
N ALA A 193 -8.23 -7.52 11.05
CA ALA A 193 -7.09 -7.78 11.91
C ALA A 193 -6.12 -8.72 11.19
N TRP A 194 -4.82 -8.55 11.45
CA TRP A 194 -3.80 -9.43 10.90
C TRP A 194 -3.97 -10.87 11.36
N GLU A 195 -4.39 -11.10 12.60
CA GLU A 195 -4.73 -12.43 13.12
C GLU A 195 -5.82 -13.11 12.28
N TYR A 196 -6.86 -12.36 11.87
CA TYR A 196 -7.89 -12.88 10.98
C TYR A 196 -7.32 -13.28 9.62
N LEU A 197 -6.50 -12.41 9.02
CA LEU A 197 -5.88 -12.67 7.72
C LEU A 197 -4.89 -13.84 7.77
N GLN A 198 -4.21 -14.02 8.89
CA GLN A 198 -3.36 -15.18 9.16
C GLN A 198 -4.19 -16.46 9.29
N PHE A 199 -5.30 -16.41 10.04
CA PHE A 199 -6.21 -17.55 10.20
C PHE A 199 -6.78 -18.04 8.87
N ILE A 200 -7.12 -17.14 7.95
CA ILE A 200 -7.59 -17.49 6.60
C ILE A 200 -6.46 -17.69 5.58
N MET A 201 -5.20 -17.77 6.03
CA MET A 201 -4.02 -18.05 5.22
C MET A 201 -3.75 -17.01 4.10
N LYS A 202 -4.16 -15.75 4.31
CA LYS A 202 -3.95 -14.62 3.40
C LYS A 202 -2.78 -13.73 3.81
N LEU A 203 -2.37 -13.78 5.07
CA LEU A 203 -1.18 -13.10 5.59
C LEU A 203 -0.29 -14.11 6.31
N ASP A 204 0.97 -14.24 5.89
CA ASP A 204 1.94 -15.04 6.63
C ASP A 204 2.54 -14.21 7.78
N ALA A 205 2.63 -14.80 8.98
CA ALA A 205 3.17 -14.14 10.17
C ALA A 205 4.60 -13.62 9.97
N LYS A 206 5.39 -14.24 9.09
CA LYS A 206 6.74 -13.75 8.76
C LYS A 206 6.75 -12.43 7.99
N ASN A 207 5.60 -11.96 7.51
CA ASN A 207 5.42 -10.67 6.84
C ASN A 207 4.77 -9.62 7.75
N VAL A 208 4.87 -9.83 9.07
CA VAL A 208 4.46 -8.89 10.09
C VAL A 208 5.69 -8.51 10.92
N VAL A 209 5.81 -7.22 11.23
CA VAL A 209 6.85 -6.64 12.07
C VAL A 209 6.19 -6.05 13.31
N HIS A 210 6.62 -6.51 14.47
CA HIS A 210 6.45 -5.79 15.73
C HIS A 210 7.85 -5.48 16.24
N PRO A 211 8.33 -4.22 16.13
CA PRO A 211 9.63 -3.85 16.66
C PRO A 211 9.67 -4.25 18.14
N VAL A 212 10.76 -4.91 18.54
CA VAL A 212 10.97 -5.31 19.92
C VAL A 212 10.76 -4.08 20.80
N ARG A 213 9.90 -4.20 21.81
CA ARG A 213 9.80 -3.16 22.84
C ARG A 213 11.13 -3.17 23.57
N ASP A 214 12.03 -2.26 23.23
CA ASP A 214 13.20 -2.00 24.07
C ASP A 214 12.69 -1.70 25.49
N GLY A 215 13.00 -2.62 26.42
CA GLY A 215 12.88 -2.49 27.87
C GLY A 215 11.56 -1.97 28.43
N ALA A 216 10.74 -2.89 28.96
CA ALA A 216 10.01 -2.59 30.20
C ALA A 216 10.98 -2.61 31.38
#